data_AF-A0A1Q8QMX3-F1
#
_entry.id   AF-A0A1Q8QMX3-F1
#
_cell.length_a   1.000
_cell.length_b   1.000
_cell.length_c   1.000
_cell.angle_alpha   90.00
_cell.angle_beta   90.00
_cell.angle_gamma   90.00
#
_symmetry.space_group_name_H-M   'P 1'
#
loop_
_entity.id
_entity.type
_entity.pdbx_description
1 polymer ?
#
loop_
_entity_poly.entity_id
_entity_poly.type
_entity_poly.pdbx_seq_one_letter_code
_entity_poly.pdbx_strand_id
1 'polypeptide(L)'
;MEAFIKCRGNIKEVEKELGISYPTVRSRLDSVIEALGYGVDKEKEPENNVVNPHEESLRRQEIMEALERGEISAQEATRQMRKQISKDKS
;
A
#
# COMPACT_ATOMS: atom_id res chain seq x y z
N MET A 1 -17.07 4.50 -9.72
CA MET A 1 -16.92 5.97 -9.79
C MET A 1 -18.08 6.72 -9.17
N GLU A 2 -19.33 6.32 -9.43
CA GLU A 2 -20.51 6.99 -8.88
C GLU A 2 -20.47 7.15 -7.35
N ALA A 3 -20.11 6.08 -6.61
CA ALA A 3 -19.94 6.16 -5.16
C ALA A 3 -18.85 7.16 -4.73
N PHE A 4 -17.74 7.25 -5.47
CA PHE A 4 -16.68 8.23 -5.21
C PHE A 4 -17.18 9.66 -5.39
N ILE A 5 -17.95 9.93 -6.45
CA ILE A 5 -18.56 11.24 -6.72
C ILE A 5 -19.64 11.55 -5.67
N LYS A 6 -20.48 10.57 -5.31
CA LYS A 6 -21.53 10.68 -4.29
C LYS A 6 -20.95 11.02 -2.92
N CYS A 7 -19.82 10.41 -2.56
CA CYS A 7 -19.06 10.68 -1.34
C CYS A 7 -18.15 11.92 -1.47
N ARG A 8 -18.28 12.73 -2.54
CA ARG A 8 -17.48 13.95 -2.79
C ARG A 8 -15.97 13.71 -2.73
N GLY A 9 -15.52 12.53 -3.15
CA GLY A 9 -14.12 12.12 -3.13
C GLY A 9 -13.61 11.61 -1.77
N ASN A 10 -14.45 11.51 -0.75
CA ASN A 10 -14.05 11.00 0.57
C ASN A 10 -13.92 9.48 0.56
N ILE A 11 -12.68 8.97 0.44
CA ILE A 11 -12.40 7.53 0.32
C ILE A 11 -12.94 6.73 1.52
N LYS A 12 -12.92 7.27 2.74
CA LYS A 12 -13.45 6.58 3.93
C LYS A 12 -14.96 6.37 3.85
N GLU A 13 -15.68 7.33 3.29
CA GLU A 13 -17.12 7.16 3.06
C GLU A 13 -17.38 6.20 1.91
N VAL A 14 -16.52 6.18 0.89
CA VAL A 14 -16.62 5.22 -0.21
C VAL A 14 -16.39 3.79 0.28
N GLU A 15 -15.42 3.57 1.16
CA GLU A 15 -15.21 2.27 1.80
C GLU A 15 -16.44 1.79 2.55
N LYS A 16 -17.03 2.69 3.34
CA LYS A 16 -18.22 2.39 4.14
C LYS A 16 -19.45 2.15 3.26
N GLU A 17 -19.62 2.94 2.22
CA GLU A 17 -20.72 2.84 1.25
C GLU A 17 -20.62 1.56 0.42
N LEU A 18 -19.41 1.20 -0.02
CA LEU A 18 -19.17 0.04 -0.89
C LEU A 18 -18.83 -1.25 -0.13
N GLY A 19 -18.59 -1.18 1.18
CA GLY A 19 -18.18 -2.32 2.01
C GLY A 19 -16.82 -2.91 1.61
N ILE A 20 -15.94 -2.11 1.02
CA ILE A 20 -14.61 -2.53 0.56
C ILE A 20 -13.54 -1.71 1.26
N SER A 21 -12.33 -2.24 1.36
CA SER A 21 -11.23 -1.57 2.06
C SER A 21 -10.67 -0.39 1.24
N TYR A 22 -10.07 0.58 1.94
CA TYR A 22 -9.40 1.75 1.36
C TYR A 22 -8.50 1.40 0.16
N PRO A 23 -7.66 0.34 0.21
CA PRO A 23 -6.80 -0.04 -0.91
C PRO A 23 -7.59 -0.47 -2.15
N THR A 24 -8.74 -1.12 -1.98
CA THR A 24 -9.61 -1.52 -3.09
C THR A 24 -10.25 -0.31 -3.74
N VAL A 25 -10.65 0.70 -2.98
CA VAL A 25 -11.15 1.96 -3.53
C VAL A 25 -10.05 2.66 -4.32
N ARG A 26 -8.85 2.76 -3.75
CA ARG A 26 -7.69 3.41 -4.39
C ARG A 26 -7.28 2.72 -5.69
N SER A 27 -7.16 1.40 -5.71
CA SER A 27 -6.83 0.64 -6.92
C SER A 27 -7.84 0.88 -8.05
N ARG A 28 -9.15 1.00 -7.72
CA ARG A 28 -10.17 1.34 -8.71
C ARG A 28 -10.03 2.77 -9.24
N LEU A 29 -9.54 3.72 -8.42
CA LEU A 29 -9.25 5.08 -8.87
C LEU A 29 -8.04 5.08 -9.80
N ASP A 30 -6.96 4.38 -9.43
CA ASP A 30 -5.75 4.26 -10.23
C ASP A 30 -6.06 3.68 -11.62
N SER A 31 -6.88 2.63 -11.71
CA SER A 31 -7.30 2.04 -13.01
C SER A 31 -8.09 3.02 -13.89
N VAL A 32 -8.86 3.94 -13.30
CA VAL A 32 -9.58 4.94 -14.08
C VAL A 32 -8.69 6.10 -14.49
N ILE A 33 -7.73 6.49 -13.65
CA ILE A 33 -6.70 7.48 -14.01
C ILE A 33 -5.93 6.98 -15.23
N GLU A 34 -5.51 5.70 -15.23
CA GLU A 34 -4.87 5.05 -16.37
C GLU A 34 -5.79 5.01 -17.62
N ALA A 35 -7.06 4.63 -17.46
CA ALA A 35 -8.01 4.58 -18.56
C ALA A 35 -8.32 5.96 -19.17
N LEU A 36 -8.15 7.04 -18.39
CA LEU A 36 -8.30 8.42 -18.85
C LEU A 36 -7.05 8.94 -19.59
N GLY A 37 -6.02 8.11 -19.77
CA GLY A 37 -4.80 8.47 -20.49
C GLY A 37 -3.87 9.38 -19.69
N TYR A 38 -4.18 9.61 -18.40
CA TYR A 38 -3.20 10.12 -17.47
C TYR A 38 -2.29 8.95 -17.11
N GLY A 39 -1.17 8.83 -17.84
CA GLY A 39 -0.10 7.94 -17.44
C GLY A 39 0.25 8.26 -16.00
N VAL A 40 0.13 7.28 -15.10
CA VAL A 40 0.85 7.37 -13.83
C VAL A 40 2.30 7.25 -14.25
N ASP A 41 2.98 8.38 -14.45
CA ASP A 41 4.34 8.44 -15.01
C ASP A 41 5.26 7.50 -14.22
N LYS A 42 5.37 6.27 -14.71
CA LYS A 42 6.50 5.37 -14.48
C LYS A 42 7.62 5.81 -15.41
N GLU A 43 8.00 7.08 -15.36
CA GLU A 43 9.18 7.57 -16.07
C GLU A 43 10.41 7.33 -15.17
N LYS A 44 10.98 6.13 -15.36
CA LYS A 44 12.41 5.79 -15.39
C LYS A 44 13.35 6.63 -14.51
N GLU A 45 13.95 6.00 -13.49
CA GLU A 45 15.39 5.66 -13.39
C GLU A 45 15.59 4.55 -12.31
N PRO A 46 16.76 3.90 -12.23
CA PRO A 46 16.98 2.47 -12.45
C PRO A 46 16.48 1.54 -11.32
N GLU A 47 16.53 0.24 -11.59
CA GLU A 47 16.52 -0.85 -10.61
C GLU A 47 17.10 -0.44 -9.23
N ASN A 48 16.32 -0.69 -8.17
CA ASN A 48 16.52 -0.32 -6.76
C ASN A 48 15.98 1.07 -6.37
N ASN A 49 15.09 1.09 -5.38
CA ASN A 49 14.68 2.27 -4.58
C ASN A 49 13.39 3.05 -4.94
N VAL A 50 12.33 2.38 -5.41
CA VAL A 50 10.97 2.81 -5.04
C VAL A 50 10.27 1.63 -4.39
N VAL A 51 10.45 1.50 -3.07
CA VAL A 51 9.56 0.65 -2.28
C VAL A 51 8.18 1.30 -2.38
N ASN A 52 7.27 0.67 -3.12
CA ASN A 52 5.86 1.09 -3.09
C ASN A 52 5.44 1.07 -1.61
N PRO A 53 4.97 2.19 -1.01
CA PRO A 53 4.58 2.23 0.40
C PRO A 53 3.56 1.14 0.77
N HIS A 54 2.83 0.63 -0.24
CA HIS A 54 1.94 -0.51 -0.13
C HIS A 54 2.67 -1.85 0.08
N GLU A 55 3.78 -2.12 -0.61
CA GLU A 55 4.58 -3.33 -0.38
C GLU A 55 5.26 -3.32 0.99
N GLU A 56 5.67 -2.15 1.48
CA GLU A 56 6.19 -2.00 2.84
C GLU A 56 5.09 -2.22 3.88
N SER A 57 3.88 -1.70 3.64
CA SER A 57 2.73 -1.92 4.53
C SER A 57 2.34 -3.39 4.59
N LEU A 58 2.27 -4.07 3.43
CA LEU A 58 1.95 -5.50 3.35
C LEU A 58 3.02 -6.36 4.04
N ARG A 59 4.31 -6.10 3.78
CA ARG A 59 5.39 -6.83 4.43
C ARG A 59 5.45 -6.59 5.94
N ARG A 60 5.13 -5.37 6.41
CA ARG A 60 5.00 -5.09 7.85
C ARG A 60 3.84 -5.86 8.47
N GLN A 61 2.72 -5.95 7.76
CA GLN A 61 1.57 -6.75 8.20
C GLN A 61 1.93 -8.24 8.26
N GLU A 62 2.60 -8.80 7.26
CA GLU A 62 3.07 -10.19 7.24
C GLU A 62 4.01 -10.50 8.43
N ILE A 63 4.93 -9.57 8.75
CA ILE A 63 5.83 -9.72 9.91
C ILE A 63 5.04 -9.73 11.22
N MET A 64 4.04 -8.87 11.36
CA MET A 64 3.18 -8.83 12.55
C MET A 64 2.36 -10.11 12.70
N GLU A 65 1.76 -10.60 11.62
CA GLU A 65 0.98 -11.84 11.63
C GLU A 65 1.87 -13.06 11.92
N ALA A 66 3.08 -13.13 11.39
CA ALA A 66 4.04 -14.20 11.69
C ALA A 66 4.47 -14.19 13.17
N LEU A 67 4.59 -13.00 13.77
CA LEU A 67 4.86 -12.84 15.20
C LEU A 67 3.66 -13.32 16.05
N GLU A 68 2.44 -12.96 15.66
CA GLU A 68 1.21 -13.41 16.33
C GLU A 68 1.03 -14.94 16.26
N ARG A 69 1.42 -15.56 15.14
CA ARG A 69 1.42 -17.02 14.98
C ARG A 69 2.59 -17.74 15.69
N GLY A 70 3.55 -17.00 16.23
CA GLY A 70 4.73 -17.56 16.90
C GLY A 70 5.75 -18.20 15.94
N GLU A 71 5.66 -17.92 14.63
CA GLU A 71 6.59 -18.42 13.61
C GLU A 71 7.95 -17.71 13.69
N ILE A 72 7.95 -16.48 14.19
CA ILE A 72 9.14 -15.68 14.43
C ILE A 72 9.15 -15.12 15.85
N SER A 73 10.35 -14.91 16.41
CA SER A 73 10.49 -14.26 17.72
C SER A 73 10.35 -12.74 17.59
N ALA A 74 10.03 -12.07 18.71
CA ALA A 74 9.96 -10.60 18.76
C ALA A 74 11.28 -9.93 18.34
N GLN A 75 12.42 -10.57 18.62
CA GLN A 75 13.75 -10.11 18.20
C GLN A 75 13.92 -10.22 16.67
N GLU A 76 13.42 -11.31 16.08
CA GLU A 76 13.47 -11.52 14.63
C GLU A 76 12.55 -10.54 13.88
N ALA A 77 11.33 -10.34 14.37
CA ALA A 77 10.39 -9.36 13.81
C ALA A 77 10.98 -7.94 13.80
N THR A 78 11.61 -7.53 14.92
CA THR A 78 12.27 -6.23 15.03
C THR A 78 13.44 -6.09 14.05
N ARG A 79 14.22 -7.16 13.83
CA ARG A 79 15.33 -7.17 12.87
C ARG A 79 14.83 -7.00 11.43
N GLN A 80 13.75 -7.70 11.07
CA GLN A 80 13.15 -7.61 9.74
C GLN A 80 12.53 -6.23 9.48
N MET A 81 11.91 -5.62 10.49
CA MET A 81 11.41 -4.24 10.42
C MET A 81 12.56 -3.22 10.29
N ARG A 82 13.66 -3.36 11.03
CA ARG A 82 14.80 -2.42 10.96
C ARG A 82 15.57 -2.48 9.63
N LYS A 83 15.67 -3.65 9.01
CA LYS A 83 16.29 -3.80 7.68
C LYS A 83 15.58 -2.97 6.60
N GLN A 84 14.31 -2.61 6.82
CA GLN A 84 13.55 -1.71 5.95
C GLN A 84 13.95 -0.25 6.14
N ILE A 85 14.27 0.18 7.37
CA ILE A 85 14.67 1.56 7.71
C ILE A 85 16.10 1.89 7.26
N SER A 86 17.02 0.92 7.28
CA SER A 86 18.44 1.15 6.93
C SER A 86 18.74 1.21 5.43
N LYS A 87 17.78 0.88 4.55
CA LYS A 87 17.94 1.03 3.08
C LYS A 87 17.72 2.47 2.58
N ASP A 88 17.32 3.38 3.46
CA ASP A 88 17.01 4.80 3.17
C ASP A 88 18.22 5.74 3.38
N LYS A 89 19.44 5.21 3.62
CA LYS A 89 20.63 6.02 3.95
C LYS A 89 21.91 5.70 3.17
N SER A 90 21.83 5.13 1.97
CA SER A 90 23.02 5.04 1.10
C SER A 90 22.70 5.21 -0.37
#